data_AF-A0A2E6ZIN0-F1
#
_entry.id   AF-A0A2E6ZIN0-F1
#
_cell.length_a   1.000
_cell.length_b   1.000
_cell.length_c   1.000
_cell.angle_alpha   90.00
_cell.angle_beta   90.00
_cell.angle_gamma   90.00
#
_symmetry.space_group_name_H-M   'P 1'
#
loop_
_entity.id
_entity.type
_entity.pdbx_description
1 polymer ?
#
loop_
_entity_poly.entity_id
_entity_poly.type
_entity_poly.pdbx_seq_one_letter_code
_entity_poly.pdbx_strand_id
1 'polypeptide(L)'
;MQISKNIYSSMALKHSTLSDPLDNKKATSEAFSEVFRTGKVQQKVNSQDQIPAWVNKDYHYDPSNPRKPNMRELMEALSGMNLTELYADPNSNWQELSKYASETLYGVTAGNEDSRDWNLIMNSNNIPNAIRKETNSMHQPTVAIVSERDESDKIKSQHAVIKDKSGKILRAISGDSISIQRTLENFGSDSKSIPLDIEQKITDPAFDQVIVSALNEFRENNNNSNLVDSIGIEIIARSINNSLSELTILENES
;
A
#
# COMPACT_ATOMS: atom_id res chain seq x y z
N MET A 1 34.94 -38.50 -40.78
CA MET A 1 35.60 -39.56 -39.99
C MET A 1 36.77 -38.92 -39.25
N GLN A 2 36.86 -39.08 -37.91
CA GLN A 2 37.95 -38.59 -37.05
C GLN A 2 38.26 -37.06 -37.10
N ILE A 3 38.95 -36.43 -36.15
CA ILE A 3 38.85 -36.34 -34.68
C ILE A 3 40.00 -35.39 -34.25
N SER A 4 39.69 -34.24 -33.63
CA SER A 4 40.61 -33.43 -32.79
C SER A 4 41.85 -32.77 -33.49
N LYS A 5 42.67 -31.90 -32.86
CA LYS A 5 42.73 -31.39 -31.47
C LYS A 5 43.45 -30.02 -31.35
N ASN A 6 43.30 -29.41 -30.17
CA ASN A 6 43.89 -28.19 -29.60
C ASN A 6 45.29 -27.72 -30.07
N ILE A 7 45.48 -26.39 -30.04
CA ILE A 7 46.35 -25.67 -29.09
C ILE A 7 45.73 -24.27 -28.85
N TYR A 8 45.88 -23.57 -27.72
CA TYR A 8 46.57 -23.84 -26.44
C TYR A 8 45.51 -24.22 -25.34
N SER A 9 45.54 -24.03 -24.01
CA SER A 9 46.33 -23.30 -22.98
C SER A 9 46.27 -21.75 -22.98
N SER A 10 46.29 -21.04 -21.83
CA SER A 10 46.12 -21.45 -20.42
C SER A 10 45.79 -20.26 -19.50
N MET A 11 44.86 -20.42 -18.55
CA MET A 11 44.89 -19.98 -17.13
C MET A 11 43.47 -20.00 -16.55
N ALA A 12 43.33 -20.38 -15.28
CA ALA A 12 42.04 -20.44 -14.59
C ALA A 12 41.90 -19.33 -13.55
N LEU A 13 40.78 -18.62 -13.57
CA LEU A 13 40.25 -17.90 -12.42
C LEU A 13 38.76 -18.27 -12.24
N LYS A 14 38.28 -18.24 -10.99
CA LYS A 14 37.09 -18.99 -10.57
C LYS A 14 35.80 -18.17 -10.72
N HIS A 15 34.72 -18.90 -10.98
CA HIS A 15 33.31 -18.62 -10.67
C HIS A 15 32.95 -17.20 -10.16
N SER A 16 32.13 -16.51 -10.95
CA SER A 16 30.88 -15.97 -10.42
C SER A 16 29.75 -16.39 -11.38
N THR A 17 28.69 -16.99 -10.84
CA THR A 17 27.52 -17.39 -11.64
C THR A 17 26.61 -16.18 -11.82
N LEU A 18 26.35 -15.79 -13.07
CA LEU A 18 25.25 -14.90 -13.40
C LEU A 18 23.94 -15.61 -13.03
N SER A 19 23.20 -15.06 -12.06
CA SER A 19 21.83 -15.45 -11.75
C SER A 19 20.85 -14.87 -12.77
N ASP A 20 19.71 -15.52 -12.95
CA ASP A 20 18.75 -15.18 -14.00
C ASP A 20 18.04 -13.83 -13.78
N PRO A 21 17.71 -13.09 -14.85
CA PRO A 21 17.04 -11.80 -14.76
C PRO A 21 15.57 -11.87 -14.29
N LEU A 22 15.06 -13.05 -13.92
CA LEU A 22 13.74 -13.20 -13.30
C LEU A 22 13.78 -12.93 -11.78
N ASP A 23 14.79 -13.41 -11.05
CA ASP A 23 14.81 -13.31 -9.58
C ASP A 23 14.82 -11.86 -9.09
N ASN A 24 15.52 -10.98 -9.82
CA ASN A 24 15.66 -9.57 -9.45
C ASN A 24 14.31 -8.80 -9.49
N LYS A 25 13.30 -9.29 -10.26
CA LYS A 25 11.95 -8.71 -10.25
C LYS A 25 11.12 -9.09 -9.02
N LYS A 26 11.46 -10.17 -8.33
CA LYS A 26 10.74 -10.64 -7.14
C LYS A 26 11.31 -10.02 -5.87
N ALA A 27 12.64 -10.00 -5.75
CA ALA A 27 13.33 -9.33 -4.65
C ALA A 27 12.98 -7.83 -4.55
N THR A 28 12.79 -7.16 -5.69
CA THR A 28 12.43 -5.72 -5.74
C THR A 28 10.98 -5.41 -5.38
N SER A 29 10.04 -6.37 -5.43
CA SER A 29 8.67 -6.17 -4.94
C SER A 29 8.52 -6.54 -3.46
N GLU A 30 9.21 -7.59 -3.01
CA GLU A 30 9.21 -8.01 -1.60
C GLU A 30 9.89 -6.95 -0.71
N ALA A 31 11.01 -6.38 -1.15
CA ALA A 31 11.65 -5.25 -0.45
C ALA A 31 10.81 -3.97 -0.46
N PHE A 32 10.02 -3.74 -1.53
CA PHE A 32 9.11 -2.60 -1.63
C PHE A 32 8.04 -2.67 -0.52
N SER A 33 7.37 -3.81 -0.37
CA SER A 33 6.34 -4.01 0.67
C SER A 33 6.83 -3.70 2.09
N GLU A 34 8.07 -4.07 2.44
CA GLU A 34 8.63 -3.82 3.78
C GLU A 34 8.99 -2.34 4.01
N VAL A 35 9.43 -1.62 2.97
CA VAL A 35 9.70 -0.16 3.04
C VAL A 35 8.41 0.62 3.31
N PHE A 36 7.32 0.30 2.61
CA PHE A 36 6.03 0.96 2.82
C PHE A 36 5.38 0.60 4.17
N ARG A 37 5.78 -0.54 4.78
CA ARG A 37 5.32 -0.96 6.12
C ARG A 37 6.06 -0.27 7.28
N THR A 38 7.27 0.25 7.06
CA THR A 38 8.17 0.75 8.13
C THR A 38 8.50 2.25 8.06
N GLY A 39 8.08 2.95 7.01
CA GLY A 39 8.45 4.35 6.74
C GLY A 39 8.19 5.33 7.89
N LYS A 40 9.29 5.90 8.43
CA LYS A 40 9.33 7.16 9.20
C LYS A 40 9.93 8.25 8.32
N VAL A 41 9.10 9.09 7.70
CA VAL A 41 9.54 10.27 6.94
C VAL A 41 9.38 11.51 7.83
N GLN A 42 10.48 12.16 8.20
CA GLN A 42 10.43 13.43 8.94
C GLN A 42 10.35 14.60 7.93
N GLN A 43 9.16 15.17 7.72
CA GLN A 43 9.06 16.47 7.07
C GLN A 43 9.49 17.59 8.01
N LYS A 44 10.20 18.58 7.46
CA LYS A 44 10.75 19.72 8.19
C LYS A 44 9.79 20.91 8.09
N VAL A 45 8.90 21.04 9.06
CA VAL A 45 7.87 22.09 9.10
C VAL A 45 8.52 23.46 9.19
N ASN A 46 8.14 24.38 8.29
CA ASN A 46 8.69 25.73 8.21
C ASN A 46 7.53 26.75 8.18
N SER A 47 7.05 27.14 9.37
CA SER A 47 5.77 27.85 9.55
C SER A 47 5.88 29.37 9.38
N GLN A 48 5.98 29.87 8.14
CA GLN A 48 5.82 31.31 7.85
C GLN A 48 4.90 31.69 6.68
N ASP A 49 4.50 30.74 5.82
CA ASP A 49 3.46 30.94 4.81
C ASP A 49 2.21 30.11 5.14
N GLN A 50 1.03 30.53 4.68
CA GLN A 50 -0.22 29.74 4.75
C GLN A 50 -0.26 28.59 3.73
N ILE A 51 0.83 28.40 2.97
CA ILE A 51 0.99 27.37 1.94
C ILE A 51 1.84 26.24 2.54
N PRO A 52 1.34 24.99 2.61
CA PRO A 52 2.10 23.85 3.14
C PRO A 52 3.42 23.61 2.39
N ALA A 53 4.46 23.17 3.10
CA ALA A 53 5.81 22.99 2.55
C ALA A 53 5.90 21.91 1.44
N TRP A 54 4.89 21.04 1.30
CA TRP A 54 4.80 20.06 0.21
C TRP A 54 4.22 20.65 -1.09
N VAL A 55 3.57 21.81 -1.04
CA VAL A 55 3.03 22.49 -2.22
C VAL A 55 4.18 23.04 -3.04
N ASN A 56 4.22 22.67 -4.32
CA ASN A 56 5.20 23.23 -5.23
C ASN A 56 4.80 24.67 -5.58
N LYS A 57 5.69 25.62 -5.25
CA LYS A 57 5.55 27.07 -5.47
C LYS A 57 5.25 27.53 -6.90
N ASP A 58 5.46 26.69 -7.91
CA ASP A 58 5.08 26.97 -9.30
C ASP A 58 3.58 26.70 -9.56
N TYR A 59 2.86 26.14 -8.59
CA TYR A 59 1.44 25.80 -8.65
C TYR A 59 0.60 26.62 -7.66
N HIS A 60 -0.58 27.06 -8.10
CA HIS A 60 -1.53 27.74 -7.23
C HIS A 60 -2.06 26.82 -6.11
N TYR A 61 -2.31 27.41 -4.95
CA TYR A 61 -2.94 26.80 -3.78
C TYR A 61 -3.74 27.88 -3.04
N ASP A 62 -5.00 27.58 -2.74
CA ASP A 62 -5.86 28.42 -1.89
C ASP A 62 -5.99 27.74 -0.51
N PRO A 63 -5.49 28.34 0.58
CA PRO A 63 -5.65 27.82 1.93
C PRO A 63 -7.12 27.68 2.37
N SER A 64 -8.05 28.40 1.73
CA SER A 64 -9.49 28.34 1.97
C SER A 64 -10.16 27.15 1.28
N ASN A 65 -9.57 26.67 0.18
CA ASN A 65 -10.05 25.55 -0.64
C ASN A 65 -8.87 24.60 -0.97
N PRO A 66 -8.32 23.91 0.05
CA PRO A 66 -7.09 23.14 -0.10
C PRO A 66 -7.26 22.00 -1.12
N ARG A 67 -6.43 22.03 -2.16
CA ARG A 67 -6.39 20.98 -3.19
C ARG A 67 -5.57 19.77 -2.74
N LYS A 68 -5.85 18.62 -3.35
CA LYS A 68 -4.94 17.46 -3.29
C LYS A 68 -3.59 17.75 -3.98
N PRO A 69 -2.50 17.06 -3.59
CA PRO A 69 -1.23 17.13 -4.30
C PRO A 69 -1.37 16.65 -5.74
N ASN A 70 -0.53 17.18 -6.61
CA ASN A 70 -0.34 16.64 -7.96
C ASN A 70 0.65 15.46 -7.94
N MET A 71 0.79 14.77 -9.07
CA MET A 71 1.69 13.62 -9.23
C MET A 71 3.14 13.88 -8.75
N ARG A 72 3.68 15.07 -9.02
CA ARG A 72 5.03 15.46 -8.62
C ARG A 72 5.11 15.63 -7.11
N GLU A 73 4.23 16.45 -6.53
CA GLU A 73 4.20 16.74 -5.08
C GLU A 73 4.05 15.45 -4.26
N LEU A 74 3.20 14.52 -4.69
CA LEU A 74 3.03 13.23 -4.02
C LEU A 74 4.26 12.31 -4.22
N MET A 75 4.85 12.23 -5.42
CA MET A 75 6.05 11.43 -5.65
C MET A 75 7.28 11.97 -4.87
N GLU A 76 7.46 13.29 -4.83
CA GLU A 76 8.56 13.94 -4.08
C GLU A 76 8.37 13.76 -2.56
N ALA A 77 7.14 13.83 -2.05
CA ALA A 77 6.84 13.59 -0.63
C ALA A 77 6.95 12.11 -0.21
N LEU A 78 6.63 11.17 -1.10
CA LEU A 78 6.75 9.72 -0.83
C LEU A 78 8.19 9.20 -0.94
N SER A 79 9.02 9.79 -1.82
CA SER A 79 10.44 9.40 -1.96
C SER A 79 11.36 10.10 -0.97
N GLY A 80 11.00 11.30 -0.52
CA GLY A 80 11.91 12.19 0.21
C GLY A 80 12.98 12.85 -0.66
N MET A 81 12.88 12.72 -1.99
CA MET A 81 13.81 13.25 -2.99
C MET A 81 13.06 14.17 -3.97
N ASN A 82 13.74 15.15 -4.58
CA ASN A 82 13.10 15.88 -5.68
C ASN A 82 13.02 15.01 -6.95
N LEU A 83 12.11 15.34 -7.87
CA LEU A 83 11.80 14.49 -9.03
C LEU A 83 13.00 14.35 -9.99
N THR A 84 13.92 15.31 -10.00
CA THR A 84 15.14 15.26 -10.81
C THR A 84 16.17 14.30 -10.24
N GLU A 85 16.35 14.30 -8.91
CA GLU A 85 17.17 13.30 -8.20
C GLU A 85 16.56 11.90 -8.35
N LEU A 86 15.25 11.78 -8.17
CA LEU A 86 14.53 10.51 -8.26
C LEU A 86 14.65 9.88 -9.66
N TYR A 87 14.59 10.66 -10.74
CA TYR A 87 14.81 10.13 -12.10
C TYR A 87 16.30 9.93 -12.46
N ALA A 88 17.24 10.47 -11.68
CA ALA A 88 18.67 10.32 -11.88
C ALA A 88 19.29 9.14 -11.11
N ASP A 89 18.69 8.70 -9.98
CA ASP A 89 19.14 7.52 -9.24
C ASP A 89 18.76 6.21 -9.98
N PRO A 90 19.75 5.43 -10.47
CA PRO A 90 19.49 4.17 -11.17
C PRO A 90 18.98 3.04 -10.26
N ASN A 91 19.01 3.21 -8.94
CA ASN A 91 18.49 2.25 -7.96
C ASN A 91 17.05 2.54 -7.54
N SER A 92 16.51 3.71 -7.90
CA SER A 92 15.16 4.12 -7.52
C SER A 92 14.10 3.35 -8.31
N ASN A 93 13.01 2.98 -7.63
CA ASN A 93 11.84 2.37 -8.27
C ASN A 93 10.78 3.44 -8.60
N TRP A 94 11.20 4.49 -9.31
CA TRP A 94 10.34 5.65 -9.59
C TRP A 94 9.12 5.28 -10.44
N GLN A 95 9.20 4.23 -11.26
CA GLN A 95 8.10 3.72 -12.07
C GLN A 95 6.98 3.14 -11.19
N GLU A 96 7.32 2.37 -10.14
CA GLU A 96 6.33 1.83 -9.22
C GLU A 96 5.79 2.91 -8.28
N LEU A 97 6.64 3.86 -7.85
CA LEU A 97 6.19 5.03 -7.11
C LEU A 97 5.17 5.86 -7.89
N SER A 98 5.40 6.05 -9.20
CA SER A 98 4.48 6.75 -10.10
C SER A 98 3.15 5.99 -10.26
N LYS A 99 3.18 4.66 -10.37
CA LYS A 99 1.95 3.84 -10.38
C LYS A 99 1.17 3.99 -9.07
N TYR A 100 1.83 3.90 -7.92
CA TYR A 100 1.19 4.04 -6.61
C TYR A 100 0.58 5.45 -6.40
N ALA A 101 1.31 6.50 -6.75
CA ALA A 101 0.82 7.88 -6.69
C ALA A 101 -0.39 8.10 -7.61
N SER A 102 -0.35 7.56 -8.84
CA SER A 102 -1.45 7.67 -9.82
C SER A 102 -2.71 6.91 -9.39
N GLU A 103 -2.56 5.65 -8.94
CA GLU A 103 -3.69 4.87 -8.43
C GLU A 103 -4.31 5.53 -7.19
N THR A 104 -3.48 6.09 -6.30
CA THR A 104 -3.95 6.83 -5.12
C THR A 104 -4.70 8.13 -5.47
N LEU A 105 -4.17 8.91 -6.42
CA LEU A 105 -4.73 10.22 -6.78
C LEU A 105 -5.96 10.12 -7.68
N TYR A 106 -6.06 9.08 -8.51
CA TYR A 106 -7.06 9.00 -9.57
C TYR A 106 -7.76 7.63 -9.67
N GLY A 107 -7.04 6.53 -9.40
CA GLY A 107 -7.59 5.16 -9.53
C GLY A 107 -8.58 4.77 -8.43
N VAL A 108 -8.38 5.26 -7.20
CA VAL A 108 -9.30 5.01 -6.08
C VAL A 108 -10.43 6.04 -5.95
N THR A 109 -10.38 7.17 -6.67
CA THR A 109 -11.45 8.19 -6.66
C THR A 109 -12.52 7.84 -7.69
N ALA A 110 -13.59 7.18 -7.25
CA ALA A 110 -14.66 6.64 -8.10
C ALA A 110 -15.66 7.71 -8.60
N GLY A 111 -15.15 8.82 -9.11
CA GLY A 111 -15.84 10.09 -9.35
C GLY A 111 -15.03 11.25 -8.79
N ASN A 112 -15.42 12.49 -9.12
CA ASN A 112 -14.64 13.70 -8.79
C ASN A 112 -14.69 14.10 -7.30
N GLU A 113 -15.40 13.36 -6.46
CA GLU A 113 -15.51 13.58 -5.02
C GLU A 113 -14.38 12.86 -4.29
N ASP A 114 -13.28 13.58 -4.04
CA ASP A 114 -12.14 13.13 -3.24
C ASP A 114 -12.25 13.76 -1.85
N SER A 115 -12.87 13.06 -0.90
CA SER A 115 -13.23 13.60 0.43
C SER A 115 -12.14 13.44 1.50
N ARG A 116 -10.89 13.22 1.08
CA ARG A 116 -9.76 12.88 1.97
C ARG A 116 -9.06 14.16 2.45
N ASP A 117 -8.67 14.22 3.72
CA ASP A 117 -7.87 15.36 4.21
C ASP A 117 -6.41 15.23 3.72
N TRP A 118 -6.16 15.83 2.57
CA TRP A 118 -4.85 15.85 1.94
C TRP A 118 -3.81 16.68 2.70
N ASN A 119 -4.21 17.63 3.55
CA ASN A 119 -3.29 18.31 4.44
C ASN A 119 -2.86 17.38 5.60
N LEU A 120 -3.79 16.62 6.19
CA LEU A 120 -3.48 15.59 7.18
C LEU A 120 -2.61 14.47 6.60
N ILE A 121 -2.91 14.01 5.37
CA ILE A 121 -2.11 13.01 4.65
C ILE A 121 -0.67 13.49 4.44
N MET A 122 -0.49 14.67 3.84
CA MET A 122 0.83 15.11 3.38
C MET A 122 1.74 15.61 4.51
N ASN A 123 1.18 15.94 5.68
CA ASN A 123 1.92 16.21 6.91
C ASN A 123 2.17 14.94 7.78
N SER A 124 1.72 13.76 7.34
CA SER A 124 1.92 12.50 8.07
C SER A 124 3.37 12.01 7.99
N ASN A 125 3.92 11.54 9.11
CA ASN A 125 5.21 10.83 9.15
C ASN A 125 5.19 9.50 8.36
N ASN A 126 3.99 8.99 8.03
CA ASN A 126 3.78 7.87 7.13
C ASN A 126 2.60 8.21 6.20
N ILE A 127 2.92 8.86 5.09
CA ILE A 127 1.97 9.28 4.04
C ILE A 127 1.18 8.06 3.48
N PRO A 128 1.80 6.90 3.17
CA PRO A 128 1.07 5.72 2.71
C PRO A 128 -0.03 5.24 3.66
N ASN A 129 0.23 5.17 4.96
CA ASN A 129 -0.76 4.75 5.95
C ASN A 129 -1.90 5.78 6.09
N ALA A 130 -1.58 7.08 6.05
CA ALA A 130 -2.58 8.14 6.07
C ALA A 130 -3.49 8.10 4.83
N ILE A 131 -2.91 7.92 3.63
CA ILE A 131 -3.65 7.68 2.37
C ILE A 131 -4.68 6.57 2.54
N ARG A 132 -4.25 5.42 3.09
CA ARG A 132 -5.09 4.22 3.22
C ARG A 132 -6.22 4.42 4.23
N LYS A 133 -5.93 5.06 5.37
CA LYS A 133 -6.94 5.42 6.38
C LYS A 133 -7.98 6.39 5.85
N GLU A 134 -7.57 7.46 5.17
CA GLU A 134 -8.51 8.42 4.58
C GLU A 134 -9.33 7.81 3.44
N THR A 135 -8.72 6.92 2.63
CA THR A 135 -9.44 6.19 1.58
C THR A 135 -10.43 5.17 2.16
N ASN A 136 -10.13 4.54 3.31
CA ASN A 136 -11.09 3.76 4.10
C ASN A 136 -12.23 4.63 4.61
N SER A 137 -11.96 5.79 5.23
CA SER A 137 -12.99 6.72 5.73
C SER A 137 -13.95 7.19 4.62
N MET A 138 -13.41 7.48 3.44
CA MET A 138 -14.14 7.88 2.23
C MET A 138 -15.09 6.77 1.75
N HIS A 139 -14.58 5.57 1.50
CA HIS A 139 -15.35 4.49 0.85
C HIS A 139 -16.06 3.53 1.80
N GLN A 140 -15.41 3.21 2.92
CA GLN A 140 -15.69 2.07 3.81
C GLN A 140 -15.79 0.77 2.99
N PRO A 141 -14.67 0.32 2.40
CA PRO A 141 -14.65 -0.71 1.37
C PRO A 141 -15.10 -2.08 1.89
N THR A 142 -15.87 -2.79 1.08
CA THR A 142 -16.27 -4.19 1.30
C THR A 142 -16.03 -5.03 0.05
N VAL A 143 -15.57 -6.26 0.22
CA VAL A 143 -15.37 -7.23 -0.86
C VAL A 143 -16.63 -8.07 -1.03
N ALA A 144 -17.07 -8.25 -2.27
CA ALA A 144 -18.20 -9.09 -2.62
C ALA A 144 -17.89 -9.94 -3.87
N ILE A 145 -18.51 -11.12 -3.95
CA ILE A 145 -18.63 -11.86 -5.21
C ILE A 145 -19.84 -11.32 -5.97
N VAL A 146 -19.68 -11.03 -7.26
CA VAL A 146 -20.74 -10.63 -8.20
C VAL A 146 -20.81 -11.67 -9.30
N SER A 147 -22.02 -12.10 -9.66
CA SER A 147 -22.25 -13.08 -10.72
C SER A 147 -22.72 -12.38 -11.99
N GLU A 148 -22.05 -12.63 -13.11
CA GLU A 148 -22.61 -12.37 -14.44
C GLU A 148 -23.59 -13.51 -14.77
N ARG A 149 -24.72 -13.19 -15.40
CA ARG A 149 -25.74 -14.17 -15.78
C ARG A 149 -26.09 -14.09 -17.26
N ASP A 150 -26.49 -15.24 -17.82
CA ASP A 150 -27.02 -15.32 -19.19
C ASP A 150 -28.52 -14.94 -19.26
N GLU A 151 -29.08 -14.93 -20.47
CA GLU A 151 -30.50 -14.64 -20.73
C GLU A 151 -31.46 -15.68 -20.12
N SER A 152 -30.94 -16.80 -19.59
CA SER A 152 -31.68 -17.85 -18.88
C SER A 152 -31.49 -17.79 -17.35
N ASP A 153 -31.00 -16.66 -16.82
CA ASP A 153 -30.61 -16.45 -15.41
C ASP A 153 -29.51 -17.39 -14.88
N LYS A 154 -28.81 -18.15 -15.73
CA LYS A 154 -27.73 -19.02 -15.27
C LYS A 154 -26.47 -18.20 -15.04
N ILE A 155 -25.71 -18.55 -14.00
CA ILE A 155 -24.40 -17.95 -13.75
C ILE A 155 -23.46 -18.32 -14.89
N LYS A 156 -22.94 -17.29 -15.57
CA LYS A 156 -22.00 -17.38 -16.70
C LYS A 156 -20.56 -17.21 -16.23
N SER A 157 -20.34 -16.35 -15.24
CA SER A 157 -19.05 -16.13 -14.58
C SER A 157 -19.26 -15.49 -13.20
N GLN A 158 -18.28 -15.61 -12.30
CA GLN A 158 -18.23 -14.84 -11.05
C GLN A 158 -16.94 -14.04 -10.91
N HIS A 159 -17.03 -12.86 -10.28
CA HIS A 159 -15.94 -11.90 -10.09
C HIS A 159 -15.92 -11.38 -8.66
N ALA A 160 -14.73 -11.29 -8.05
CA ALA A 160 -14.58 -10.53 -6.81
C ALA A 160 -14.49 -9.03 -7.12
N VAL A 161 -15.15 -8.20 -6.32
CA VAL A 161 -15.17 -6.74 -6.47
C VAL A 161 -15.05 -6.04 -5.13
N ILE A 162 -14.44 -4.85 -5.12
CA ILE A 162 -14.50 -3.90 -4.00
C ILE A 162 -15.70 -2.97 -4.24
N LYS A 163 -16.51 -2.77 -3.20
CA LYS A 163 -17.67 -1.86 -3.15
C LYS A 163 -17.49 -0.82 -2.05
N ASP A 164 -18.09 0.36 -2.24
CA ASP A 164 -18.27 1.33 -1.16
C ASP A 164 -19.48 1.00 -0.26
N LYS A 165 -19.67 1.80 0.80
CA LYS A 165 -20.82 1.78 1.73
C LYS A 165 -22.20 1.92 1.09
N SER A 166 -22.32 2.39 -0.15
CA SER A 166 -23.59 2.42 -0.90
C SER A 166 -23.84 1.14 -1.70
N GLY A 167 -22.86 0.23 -1.76
CA GLY A 167 -22.89 -1.00 -2.55
C GLY A 167 -22.47 -0.82 -4.01
N LYS A 168 -22.10 0.40 -4.42
CA LYS A 168 -21.55 0.72 -5.74
C LYS A 168 -20.17 0.07 -5.88
N ILE A 169 -19.93 -0.54 -7.05
CA ILE A 169 -18.64 -1.18 -7.36
C ILE A 169 -17.60 -0.09 -7.64
N LEU A 170 -16.47 -0.18 -6.94
CA LEU A 170 -15.31 0.69 -7.10
C LEU A 170 -14.27 0.07 -8.04
N ARG A 171 -14.04 -1.24 -7.91
CA ARG A 171 -12.95 -1.96 -8.59
C ARG A 171 -13.25 -3.46 -8.69
N ALA A 172 -12.94 -4.08 -9.83
CA ALA A 172 -12.86 -5.54 -9.93
C ALA A 172 -11.48 -6.02 -9.44
N ILE A 173 -11.45 -7.11 -8.68
CA ILE A 173 -10.23 -7.70 -8.13
C ILE A 173 -9.73 -8.76 -9.12
N SER A 174 -8.46 -8.65 -9.54
CA SER A 174 -7.81 -9.58 -10.46
C SER A 174 -6.28 -9.44 -10.42
N GLY A 175 -5.58 -10.41 -11.01
CA GLY A 175 -4.12 -10.46 -11.07
C GLY A 175 -3.51 -11.44 -10.07
N ASP A 176 -2.21 -11.33 -9.83
CA ASP A 176 -1.50 -12.10 -8.80
C ASP A 176 -1.79 -11.60 -7.37
N SER A 177 -1.41 -12.39 -6.36
CA SER A 177 -1.63 -12.06 -4.95
C SER A 177 -1.05 -10.70 -4.54
N ILE A 178 0.11 -10.31 -5.10
CA ILE A 178 0.74 -9.00 -4.86
C ILE A 178 -0.13 -7.87 -5.43
N SER A 179 -0.63 -8.03 -6.65
CA SER A 179 -1.54 -7.08 -7.31
C SER A 179 -2.86 -6.95 -6.56
N ILE A 180 -3.40 -8.06 -6.05
CA ILE A 180 -4.63 -8.10 -5.25
C ILE A 180 -4.42 -7.42 -3.91
N GLN A 181 -3.37 -7.78 -3.16
CA GLN A 181 -3.00 -7.14 -1.89
C GLN A 181 -2.84 -5.63 -2.08
N ARG A 182 -2.02 -5.18 -3.04
CA ARG A 182 -1.81 -3.75 -3.31
C ARG A 182 -3.11 -3.04 -3.68
N THR A 183 -4.04 -3.71 -4.39
CA THR A 183 -5.36 -3.14 -4.72
C THR A 183 -6.22 -2.99 -3.46
N LEU A 184 -6.29 -4.00 -2.61
CA LEU A 184 -7.02 -3.94 -1.33
C LEU A 184 -6.45 -2.84 -0.42
N GLU A 185 -5.12 -2.80 -0.27
CA GLU A 185 -4.42 -1.78 0.50
C GLU A 185 -4.71 -0.37 -0.02
N ASN A 186 -4.60 -0.13 -1.34
CA ASN A 186 -4.83 1.19 -1.94
C ASN A 186 -6.26 1.70 -1.72
N PHE A 187 -7.27 0.82 -1.75
CA PHE A 187 -8.65 1.17 -1.41
C PHE A 187 -8.89 1.34 0.10
N GLY A 188 -7.88 1.09 0.94
CA GLY A 188 -7.98 1.19 2.40
C GLY A 188 -8.68 -0.01 3.05
N SER A 189 -8.81 -1.14 2.37
CA SER A 189 -9.45 -2.34 2.93
C SER A 189 -8.72 -2.85 4.18
N ASP A 190 -9.47 -3.28 5.18
CA ASP A 190 -8.93 -3.99 6.36
C ASP A 190 -9.42 -5.46 6.38
N SER A 191 -9.21 -6.18 7.48
CA SER A 191 -9.70 -7.56 7.61
C SER A 191 -11.23 -7.68 7.70
N LYS A 192 -11.94 -6.60 8.07
CA LYS A 192 -13.42 -6.55 8.13
C LYS A 192 -14.02 -6.27 6.76
N SER A 193 -13.25 -5.64 5.86
CA SER A 193 -13.62 -5.48 4.45
C SER A 193 -13.81 -6.82 3.72
N ILE A 194 -13.28 -7.94 4.24
CA ILE A 194 -13.40 -9.27 3.62
C ILE A 194 -14.36 -10.15 4.43
N PRO A 195 -15.56 -10.45 3.92
CA PRO A 195 -16.53 -11.29 4.62
C PRO A 195 -16.00 -12.69 4.97
N LEU A 196 -16.46 -13.25 6.09
CA LEU A 196 -16.12 -14.61 6.52
C LEU A 196 -16.78 -15.70 5.66
N ASP A 197 -17.89 -15.35 5.00
CA ASP A 197 -18.69 -16.22 4.13
C ASP A 197 -18.34 -16.02 2.63
N ILE A 198 -17.21 -15.40 2.31
CA ILE A 198 -16.86 -15.03 0.93
C ILE A 198 -16.74 -16.24 -0.01
N GLU A 199 -16.21 -17.36 0.48
CA GLU A 199 -16.14 -18.64 -0.24
C GLU A 199 -17.53 -19.24 -0.48
N GLN A 200 -18.45 -19.09 0.46
CA GLN A 200 -19.82 -19.63 0.35
C GLN A 200 -20.66 -18.90 -0.72
N LYS A 201 -20.18 -17.74 -1.21
CA LYS A 201 -20.76 -16.97 -2.31
C LYS A 201 -20.17 -17.36 -3.67
N ILE A 202 -19.15 -18.20 -3.71
CA ILE A 202 -18.55 -18.75 -4.91
C ILE A 202 -19.27 -20.05 -5.26
N THR A 203 -19.99 -20.04 -6.38
CA THR A 203 -20.72 -21.17 -6.94
C THR A 203 -20.22 -21.56 -8.33
N ASP A 204 -19.39 -20.71 -8.95
CA ASP A 204 -18.70 -20.96 -10.20
C ASP A 204 -17.43 -21.81 -9.95
N PRO A 205 -17.36 -23.07 -10.44
CA PRO A 205 -16.20 -23.93 -10.24
C PRO A 205 -14.97 -23.49 -11.05
N ALA A 206 -15.10 -22.52 -11.96
CA ALA A 206 -14.00 -21.91 -12.70
C ALA A 206 -13.49 -20.60 -12.04
N PHE A 207 -14.03 -20.22 -10.87
CA PHE A 207 -13.58 -19.03 -10.16
C PHE A 207 -12.10 -19.12 -9.76
N ASP A 208 -11.36 -18.02 -9.94
CA ASP A 208 -9.91 -17.98 -9.72
C ASP A 208 -9.54 -18.15 -8.23
N GLN A 209 -8.92 -19.29 -7.92
CA GLN A 209 -8.49 -19.64 -6.57
C GLN A 209 -7.32 -18.77 -6.07
N VAL A 210 -6.55 -18.13 -6.96
CA VAL A 210 -5.53 -17.14 -6.56
C VAL A 210 -6.19 -15.95 -5.86
N ILE A 211 -7.38 -15.54 -6.32
CA ILE A 211 -8.17 -14.49 -5.67
C ILE A 211 -8.65 -14.95 -4.29
N VAL A 212 -9.14 -16.19 -4.18
CA VAL A 212 -9.63 -16.73 -2.89
C VAL A 212 -8.51 -16.76 -1.84
N SER A 213 -7.34 -17.33 -2.20
CA SER A 213 -6.18 -17.37 -1.31
C SER A 213 -5.71 -15.97 -0.92
N ALA A 214 -5.55 -15.05 -1.87
CA ALA A 214 -5.09 -13.69 -1.59
C ALA A 214 -6.07 -12.90 -0.69
N LEU A 215 -7.38 -13.12 -0.81
CA LEU A 215 -8.38 -12.53 0.08
C LEU A 215 -8.28 -13.10 1.50
N ASN A 216 -8.11 -14.41 1.65
CA ASN A 216 -7.96 -15.06 2.96
C ASN A 216 -6.65 -14.65 3.65
N GLU A 217 -5.52 -14.69 2.93
CA GLU A 217 -4.21 -14.23 3.39
C GLU A 217 -4.24 -12.76 3.84
N PHE A 218 -4.90 -11.88 3.07
CA PHE A 218 -5.05 -10.46 3.43
C PHE A 218 -5.85 -10.29 4.73
N ARG A 219 -6.97 -11.03 4.88
CA ARG A 219 -7.82 -11.00 6.07
C ARG A 219 -7.07 -11.44 7.32
N GLU A 220 -6.30 -12.52 7.23
CA GLU A 220 -5.54 -13.08 8.35
C GLU A 220 -4.37 -12.20 8.78
N ASN A 221 -3.57 -11.71 7.82
CA ASN A 221 -2.45 -10.82 8.10
C ASN A 221 -2.90 -9.50 8.77
N ASN A 222 -4.01 -8.91 8.33
CA ASN A 222 -4.54 -7.68 8.93
C ASN A 222 -5.20 -7.92 10.30
N ASN A 223 -5.81 -9.09 10.56
CA ASN A 223 -6.26 -9.45 11.90
C ASN A 223 -5.07 -9.51 12.89
N ASN A 224 -3.95 -10.10 12.47
CA ASN A 224 -2.76 -10.24 13.31
C ASN A 224 -2.07 -8.89 13.59
N SER A 225 -2.04 -7.95 12.63
CA SER A 225 -1.48 -6.61 12.87
C SER A 225 -2.24 -5.85 13.96
N ASN A 226 -3.58 -5.90 13.93
CA ASN A 226 -4.43 -5.24 14.95
C ASN A 226 -4.20 -5.80 16.37
N LEU A 227 -3.87 -7.09 16.49
CA LEU A 227 -3.51 -7.70 17.78
C LEU A 227 -2.16 -7.18 18.30
N VAL A 228 -1.15 -7.04 17.43
CA VAL A 228 0.17 -6.52 17.82
C VAL A 228 0.09 -5.04 18.24
N ASP A 229 -0.63 -4.20 17.49
CA ASP A 229 -0.82 -2.79 17.86
C ASP A 229 -1.60 -2.65 19.18
N SER A 230 -2.64 -3.46 19.40
CA SER A 230 -3.41 -3.49 20.65
C SER A 230 -2.54 -3.87 21.87
N ILE A 231 -1.74 -4.93 21.74
CA ILE A 231 -0.79 -5.37 22.79
C ILE A 231 0.28 -4.30 23.04
N GLY A 232 0.79 -3.64 21.98
CA GLY A 232 1.74 -2.54 22.10
C GLY A 232 1.18 -1.36 22.90
N ILE A 233 -0.06 -0.95 22.59
CA ILE A 233 -0.78 0.10 23.34
C ILE A 233 -1.00 -0.31 24.80
N GLU A 234 -1.39 -1.56 25.07
CA GLU A 234 -1.63 -2.02 26.44
C GLU A 234 -0.32 -2.09 27.27
N ILE A 235 0.79 -2.52 26.68
CA ILE A 235 2.12 -2.51 27.32
C ILE A 235 2.56 -1.07 27.63
N ILE A 236 2.36 -0.13 26.69
CA ILE A 236 2.68 1.29 26.91
C ILE A 236 1.83 1.89 28.03
N ALA A 237 0.52 1.61 28.05
CA ALA A 237 -0.40 2.10 29.08
C ALA A 237 -0.04 1.55 30.48
N ARG A 238 0.30 0.26 30.58
CA ARG A 238 0.79 -0.35 31.84
C ARG A 238 2.12 0.25 32.30
N SER A 239 3.04 0.51 31.37
CA SER A 239 4.33 1.17 31.67
C SER A 239 4.13 2.58 32.24
N ILE A 240 3.28 3.41 31.59
CA ILE A 240 2.96 4.77 32.04
C ILE A 240 2.31 4.76 33.43
N ASN A 241 1.35 3.87 33.69
CA ASN A 241 0.71 3.77 35.01
C ASN A 241 1.70 3.38 36.11
N ASN A 242 2.66 2.49 35.84
CA ASN A 242 3.69 2.13 36.81
C ASN A 242 4.58 3.34 37.14
N SER A 243 5.12 4.04 36.14
CA SER A 243 5.96 5.23 36.39
C SER A 243 5.21 6.37 37.09
N LEU A 244 3.91 6.54 36.84
CA LEU A 244 3.07 7.48 37.59
C LEU A 244 2.90 7.05 39.05
N SER A 245 2.75 5.74 39.33
CA SER A 245 2.66 5.24 40.70
C SER A 245 3.97 5.41 41.49
N GLU A 246 5.13 5.26 40.85
CA GLU A 246 6.44 5.51 41.47
C GLU A 246 6.64 6.99 41.81
N LEU A 247 6.25 7.91 40.92
CA LEU A 247 6.25 9.35 41.20
C LEU A 247 5.29 9.73 42.34
N THR A 248 4.11 9.11 42.40
CA THR A 248 3.11 9.37 43.45
C THR A 248 3.61 8.92 44.84
N ILE A 249 4.47 7.89 44.92
CA ILE A 249 5.10 7.47 46.18
C ILE A 249 6.11 8.52 46.64
N LEU A 250 6.98 9.00 45.73
CA LEU A 250 8.03 9.97 46.06
C LEU A 250 7.50 11.31 46.57
N GLU A 251 6.35 11.80 46.06
CA GLU A 251 5.70 13.02 46.55
C GLU A 251 5.05 12.88 47.94
N ASN A 252 4.94 11.65 48.49
CA ASN A 252 4.40 11.39 49.83
C ASN A 252 5.48 11.05 50.87
N GLU A 253 6.77 11.04 50.50
CA GLU A 253 7.91 10.73 51.39
C GLU A 253 8.84 11.96 51.63
N SER A 254 8.36 13.18 51.34
CA SER A 254 9.09 14.46 51.45
C SER A 254 8.38 15.51 52.31
#